data_AF-A0A3N1NQJ2-F1
#
_entry.id   AF-A0A3N1NQJ2-F1
#
_cell.length_a   1.000
_cell.length_b   1.000
_cell.length_c   1.000
_cell.angle_alpha   90.00
_cell.angle_beta   90.00
_cell.angle_gamma   90.00
#
_symmetry.space_group_name_H-M   'P 1'
#
loop_
_entity.id
_entity.type
_entity.pdbx_description
1 polymer ?
#
loop_
_entity_poly.entity_id
_entity_poly.type
_entity_poly.pdbx_seq_one_letter_code
_entity_poly.pdbx_strand_id
1 'polypeptide(L)'
;MEPQRHSRLAVAAFVSSLVGVLTLVGTFAASAYIGSHHPQLVNQQSPVMMVLGLLMLVALLLGLLALGLAIAGLVKAGHKKGLALAGLVLALLLIGGFATLILLGLAAA
;
A
#
# COMPACT_ATOMS: atom_id res chain seq x y z
N MET A 1 26.12 21.47 -15.67
CA MET A 1 25.05 20.89 -14.82
C MET A 1 24.81 19.48 -15.33
N GLU A 2 25.42 18.47 -14.71
CA GLU A 2 25.22 17.07 -15.13
C GLU A 2 23.76 16.67 -14.87
N PRO A 3 23.08 15.98 -15.81
CA PRO A 3 21.70 15.57 -15.65
C PRO A 3 21.64 14.56 -14.50
N GLN A 4 21.22 15.06 -13.34
CA GLN A 4 21.13 14.31 -12.08
C GLN A 4 20.10 13.17 -12.24
N ARG A 5 20.61 11.99 -12.57
CA ARG A 5 19.83 10.79 -12.91
C ARG A 5 19.13 10.28 -11.65
N HIS A 6 17.80 10.13 -11.69
CA HIS A 6 17.07 9.48 -10.60
C HIS A 6 17.42 7.99 -10.54
N SER A 7 17.59 7.44 -9.33
CA SER A 7 17.79 6.01 -9.17
C SER A 7 16.54 5.27 -9.64
N ARG A 8 16.67 4.40 -10.65
CA ARG A 8 15.57 3.54 -11.14
C ARG A 8 14.89 2.76 -10.02
N LEU A 9 15.66 2.43 -8.97
CA LEU A 9 15.17 1.74 -7.77
C LEU A 9 14.21 2.62 -6.95
N ALA A 10 14.51 3.93 -6.84
CA ALA A 10 13.65 4.88 -6.12
C ALA A 10 12.34 5.15 -6.88
N VAL A 11 12.38 5.15 -8.21
CA VAL A 11 11.17 5.26 -9.04
C VAL A 11 10.32 4.00 -8.90
N ALA A 12 10.92 2.81 -8.94
CA ALA A 12 10.20 1.55 -8.71
C ALA A 12 9.56 1.54 -7.31
N ALA A 13 10.30 1.93 -6.26
CA ALA A 13 9.75 2.04 -4.90
C ALA A 13 8.54 2.98 -4.84
N PHE A 14 8.67 4.17 -5.43
CA PHE A 14 7.59 5.17 -5.45
C PHE A 14 6.35 4.67 -6.18
N VAL A 15 6.52 4.09 -7.37
CA VAL A 15 5.41 3.56 -8.17
C VAL A 15 4.74 2.39 -7.45
N SER A 16 5.51 1.45 -6.89
CA SER A 16 4.96 0.33 -6.12
C SER A 16 4.19 0.80 -4.89
N SER A 17 4.72 1.77 -4.12
CA SER A 17 4.00 2.37 -2.99
C SER A 17 2.72 3.07 -3.44
N LEU A 18 2.75 3.83 -4.54
CA LEU A 18 1.59 4.55 -5.05
C LEU A 18 0.48 3.58 -5.48
N VAL A 19 0.83 2.54 -6.23
CA VAL A 19 -0.12 1.48 -6.62
C VAL A 19 -0.71 0.78 -5.40
N GLY A 20 0.11 0.50 -4.39
CA GLY A 20 -0.35 -0.05 -3.12
C GLY A 20 -1.38 0.86 -2.44
N VAL A 21 -1.09 2.17 -2.35
CA VAL A 21 -1.98 3.14 -1.68
C VAL A 21 -3.31 3.26 -2.43
N LEU A 22 -3.26 3.32 -3.75
CA LEU A 22 -4.48 3.35 -4.58
C LEU A 22 -5.31 2.07 -4.41
N THR A 23 -4.65 0.90 -4.34
CA THR A 23 -5.32 -0.37 -4.10
C THR A 23 -6.00 -0.41 -2.72
N LEU A 24 -5.31 0.11 -1.69
CA LEU A 24 -5.88 0.22 -0.35
C LEU A 24 -7.09 1.16 -0.36
N VAL A 25 -6.95 2.39 -0.87
CA VAL A 25 -8.09 3.33 -0.93
C VAL A 25 -9.26 2.75 -1.73
N GLY A 26 -8.99 2.07 -2.85
CA GLY A 26 -10.00 1.43 -3.68
C GLY A 26 -10.72 0.28 -2.96
N THR A 27 -10.01 -0.56 -2.22
CA THR A 27 -10.63 -1.65 -1.44
C THR A 27 -11.52 -1.11 -0.32
N PHE A 28 -11.11 -0.02 0.33
CA PHE A 28 -11.95 0.66 1.32
C PHE A 28 -13.20 1.27 0.71
N ALA A 29 -13.06 2.01 -0.40
CA ALA A 29 -14.19 2.63 -1.08
C ALA A 29 -15.20 1.56 -1.54
N ALA A 30 -14.70 0.44 -2.09
CA ALA A 30 -15.53 -0.70 -2.48
C ALA A 30 -16.23 -1.33 -1.27
N SER A 31 -15.50 -1.56 -0.17
CA SER A 31 -16.06 -2.14 1.06
C SER A 31 -17.14 -1.23 1.67
N ALA A 32 -16.90 0.08 1.74
CA ALA A 32 -17.86 1.07 2.23
C ALA A 32 -19.11 1.15 1.33
N TYR A 33 -18.93 1.10 0.02
CA TYR A 33 -20.04 1.06 -0.94
C TYR A 33 -20.89 -0.21 -0.76
N ILE A 34 -20.26 -1.38 -0.67
CA ILE A 34 -20.95 -2.65 -0.44
C ILE A 34 -21.67 -2.65 0.90
N GLY A 35 -21.03 -2.18 1.97
CA GLY A 35 -21.63 -2.13 3.30
C GLY A 35 -22.85 -1.20 3.38
N SER A 36 -22.88 -0.12 2.59
CA SER A 36 -23.98 0.84 2.57
C SER A 36 -25.13 0.46 1.63
N HIS A 37 -24.84 -0.19 0.49
CA HIS A 37 -25.85 -0.47 -0.55
C HIS A 37 -26.26 -1.95 -0.63
N HIS A 38 -25.37 -2.85 -0.24
CA HIS A 38 -25.58 -4.30 -0.30
C HIS A 38 -25.13 -4.99 1.00
N PRO A 39 -25.74 -4.66 2.15
CA PRO A 39 -25.33 -5.18 3.46
C PRO A 39 -25.39 -6.72 3.53
N GLN A 40 -26.29 -7.35 2.76
CA GLN A 40 -26.37 -8.81 2.62
C GLN A 40 -25.11 -9.48 2.05
N LEU A 41 -24.25 -8.74 1.34
CA LEU A 41 -22.98 -9.24 0.82
C LEU A 41 -21.85 -9.14 1.84
N VAL A 42 -22.05 -8.46 2.98
CA VAL A 42 -21.11 -8.35 4.10
C VAL A 42 -21.22 -9.61 4.96
N ASN A 43 -20.81 -10.74 4.37
CA ASN A 43 -20.74 -12.02 5.06
C ASN A 43 -19.38 -12.68 4.77
N GLN A 44 -18.87 -13.47 5.72
CA GLN A 44 -17.59 -14.19 5.60
C GLN A 44 -17.58 -15.20 4.44
N GLN A 45 -18.74 -15.71 4.05
CA GLN A 45 -18.91 -16.63 2.92
C GLN A 45 -19.07 -15.92 1.57
N SER A 46 -19.14 -14.58 1.56
CA SER A 46 -19.30 -13.82 0.33
C SER A 46 -18.02 -13.86 -0.50
N PRO A 47 -18.06 -14.36 -1.76
CA PRO A 47 -16.89 -14.37 -2.63
C PRO A 47 -16.29 -12.98 -2.81
N VAL A 48 -17.14 -11.93 -2.80
CA VAL A 48 -16.73 -10.54 -2.96
C VAL A 48 -15.87 -10.09 -1.77
N MET A 49 -16.26 -10.44 -0.54
CA MET A 49 -15.49 -10.09 0.67
C MET A 49 -14.17 -10.85 0.74
N MET A 50 -14.14 -12.12 0.29
CA MET A 50 -12.89 -12.88 0.15
C MET A 50 -11.93 -12.22 -0.84
N VAL A 51 -12.41 -11.77 -2.00
CA VAL A 51 -11.57 -11.09 -3.01
C VAL A 51 -11.03 -9.77 -2.47
N LEU A 52 -11.84 -8.99 -1.75
CA LEU A 52 -11.39 -7.75 -1.11
C LEU A 52 -10.28 -8.02 -0.07
N GLY A 53 -10.43 -9.05 0.76
CA GLY A 53 -9.40 -9.47 1.70
C GLY A 53 -8.11 -9.93 1.01
N LEU A 54 -8.22 -10.64 -0.11
CA LEU A 54 -7.05 -11.06 -0.89
C LEU A 54 -6.34 -9.87 -1.54
N LEU A 55 -7.09 -8.92 -2.12
CA LEU A 55 -6.53 -7.67 -2.66
C LEU A 55 -5.76 -6.90 -1.57
N MET A 56 -6.31 -6.90 -0.35
CA MET A 56 -5.67 -6.30 0.81
C MET A 56 -4.32 -6.96 1.12
N LEU A 57 -4.24 -8.30 1.15
CA LEU A 57 -2.96 -9.01 1.33
C LEU A 57 -1.95 -8.70 0.23
N VAL A 58 -2.38 -8.64 -1.03
CA VAL A 58 -1.52 -8.28 -2.16
C VAL A 58 -0.99 -6.85 -2.02
N ALA A 59 -1.83 -5.91 -1.62
CA ALA A 59 -1.42 -4.52 -1.37
C ALA A 59 -0.39 -4.41 -0.23
N LEU A 60 -0.55 -5.21 0.82
CA LEU A 60 0.43 -5.28 1.93
C LEU A 60 1.79 -5.81 1.46
N LEU A 61 1.80 -6.89 0.66
CA LEU A 61 3.02 -7.44 0.07
C LEU A 61 3.73 -6.42 -0.84
N LEU A 62 2.97 -5.71 -1.67
CA LEU A 62 3.48 -4.60 -2.48
C LEU A 62 4.07 -3.49 -1.61
N GLY A 63 3.42 -3.18 -0.49
CA GLY A 63 3.92 -2.26 0.53
C GLY A 63 5.28 -2.66 1.10
N LEU A 64 5.44 -3.92 1.49
CA LEU A 64 6.71 -4.46 1.99
C LEU A 64 7.81 -4.39 0.93
N LEU A 65 7.50 -4.76 -0.32
CA LEU A 65 8.46 -4.66 -1.43
C LEU A 65 8.86 -3.20 -1.66
N ALA A 66 7.90 -2.29 -1.65
CA ALA A 66 8.15 -0.86 -1.83
C ALA A 66 8.98 -0.27 -0.68
N LEU A 67 8.74 -0.71 0.56
CA LEU A 67 9.55 -0.36 1.73
C LEU A 67 11.02 -0.82 1.55
N GLY A 68 11.23 -2.08 1.16
CA GLY A 68 12.57 -2.62 0.90
C GLY A 68 13.30 -1.87 -0.21
N LEU A 69 12.61 -1.59 -1.32
CA LEU A 69 13.13 -0.80 -2.44
C LEU A 69 13.44 0.65 -2.04
N ALA A 70 12.60 1.27 -1.19
CA ALA A 70 12.81 2.62 -0.68
C ALA A 70 14.04 2.70 0.23
N ILE A 71 14.20 1.75 1.15
CA ILE A 71 15.39 1.67 2.03
C ILE A 71 16.65 1.46 1.19
N ALA A 72 16.63 0.51 0.24
CA ALA A 72 17.75 0.30 -0.68
C ALA A 72 18.08 1.56 -1.52
N GLY A 73 17.06 2.33 -1.89
CA GLY A 73 17.20 3.63 -2.56
C GLY A 73 17.85 4.71 -1.69
N LEU A 74 17.62 4.72 -0.37
CA LEU A 74 18.20 5.67 0.57
C LEU A 74 19.67 5.38 0.90
N VAL A 75 20.04 4.09 0.91
CA VAL A 75 21.41 3.61 1.18
C VAL A 75 22.34 3.84 -0.02
N LYS A 76 21.81 3.96 -1.24
CA LYS A 76 22.62 4.17 -2.44
C LYS A 76 23.24 5.57 -2.48
N ALA A 77 24.57 5.66 -2.43
CA ALA A 77 25.31 6.93 -2.50
C ALA A 77 25.20 7.61 -3.89
N GLY A 78 25.27 8.94 -3.92
CA GLY A 78 25.42 9.73 -5.16
C GLY A 78 24.14 10.06 -5.96
N HIS A 79 22.93 9.82 -5.44
CA HIS A 79 21.67 10.11 -6.15
C HIS A 79 20.71 10.97 -5.32
N LYS A 80 19.78 11.69 -5.97
CA LYS A 80 18.71 12.45 -5.30
C LYS A 80 17.83 11.51 -4.46
N LYS A 81 17.85 11.70 -3.14
CA LYS A 81 17.13 10.85 -2.16
C LYS A 81 15.64 11.18 -2.02
N GLY A 82 15.17 12.30 -2.59
CA GLY A 82 13.79 12.77 -2.42
C GLY A 82 12.72 11.75 -2.82
N LEU A 83 12.89 11.06 -3.96
CA LEU A 83 11.96 10.02 -4.41
C LEU A 83 11.99 8.76 -3.53
N ALA A 84 13.16 8.42 -2.97
CA ALA A 84 13.27 7.31 -2.03
C ALA A 84 12.60 7.64 -0.68
N LEU A 85 12.72 8.88 -0.21
CA LEU A 85 11.99 9.38 0.96
C LEU A 85 10.48 9.39 0.73
N ALA A 86 10.00 9.89 -0.41
CA ALA A 86 8.58 9.88 -0.73
C ALA A 86 8.02 8.44 -0.79
N GLY A 87 8.77 7.52 -1.42
CA GLY A 87 8.43 6.10 -1.45
C GLY A 87 8.40 5.46 -0.06
N LEU A 88 9.34 5.83 0.81
CA LEU A 88 9.40 5.36 2.20
C LEU A 88 8.20 5.85 3.01
N VAL A 89 7.87 7.15 2.94
CA VAL A 89 6.72 7.73 3.65
C VAL A 89 5.42 7.09 3.18
N LEU A 90 5.23 6.90 1.87
CA LEU A 90 4.06 6.22 1.33
C LEU A 90 3.98 4.76 1.78
N ALA A 91 5.10 4.04 1.79
CA ALA A 91 5.14 2.65 2.27
C ALA A 91 4.81 2.56 3.76
N LEU A 92 5.34 3.47 4.59
CA LEU A 92 5.01 3.56 6.02
C LEU A 92 3.54 3.87 6.25
N LEU A 93 2.98 4.81 5.48
CA LEU A 93 1.57 5.16 5.57
C LEU A 93 0.68 3.96 5.19
N LEU A 94 1.07 3.22 4.15
CA LEU A 94 0.35 2.03 3.71
C LEU A 94 0.40 0.91 4.76
N ILE A 95 1.59 0.58 5.26
CA ILE A 95 1.77 -0.45 6.29
C ILE A 95 1.06 -0.05 7.58
N GLY A 96 1.17 1.22 8.00
CA GLY A 96 0.45 1.75 9.16
C GLY A 96 -1.07 1.71 8.98
N GLY A 97 -1.58 2.04 7.80
CA GLY A 97 -3.00 1.91 7.45
C GLY A 97 -3.47 0.46 7.54
N PHE A 98 -2.70 -0.49 7.04
CA PHE A 98 -2.99 -1.92 7.21
C PHE A 98 -2.96 -2.37 8.67
N ALA A 99 -1.93 -1.97 9.42
CA ALA A 99 -1.80 -2.34 10.82
C ALA A 99 -2.98 -1.84 11.66
N THR A 100 -3.39 -0.59 11.47
CA THR A 100 -4.55 -0.01 12.16
C THR A 100 -5.85 -0.75 11.84
N LEU A 101 -6.05 -1.18 10.59
CA LEU A 101 -7.21 -1.98 10.21
C LEU A 101 -7.23 -3.36 10.83
N ILE A 102 -6.09 -4.04 10.81
CA ILE A 102 -5.97 -5.37 11.42
C ILE A 102 -6.28 -5.26 12.91
N LEU A 103 -5.75 -4.23 13.59
CA LEU A 103 -6.03 -3.95 14.99
C LEU A 103 -7.52 -3.63 15.24
N LEU A 104 -8.14 -2.80 14.39
CA LEU A 104 -9.58 -2.51 14.48
C LEU A 104 -10.43 -3.76 14.26
N GLY A 105 -10.10 -4.57 13.26
CA GLY A 105 -10.79 -5.82 12.98
C GLY A 105 -10.65 -6.84 14.12
N LEU A 106 -9.46 -6.92 14.72
CA LEU A 106 -9.22 -7.79 15.89
C LEU A 106 -9.95 -7.28 17.14
N ALA A 107 -10.02 -5.96 17.33
CA ALA A 107 -10.73 -5.36 18.46
C ALA A 107 -12.26 -5.44 18.34
N ALA A 108 -12.77 -5.56 17.10
CA ALA A 108 -14.19 -5.70 16.80
C ALA A 108 -14.67 -7.17 16.69
N ALA A 109 -13.74 -8.14 16.78
CA ALA A 109 -14.01 -9.58 16.78
C ALA A 109 -14.20 -10.12 18.20
#